data_AF-A0AAD9GRG7-F1
#
_entry.id   AF-A0AAD9GRG7-F1
#
_cell.length_a   1.000
_cell.length_b   1.000
_cell.length_c   1.000
_cell.angle_alpha   90.00
_cell.angle_beta   90.00
_cell.angle_gamma   90.00
#
_symmetry.space_group_name_H-M   'P 1'
#
loop_
_entity.id
_entity.type
_entity.pdbx_description
1 polymer ?
#
loop_
_entity_poly.entity_id
_entity_poly.type
_entity_poly.pdbx_seq_one_letter_code
_entity_poly.pdbx_strand_id
1 'polypeptide(L)'
;MDNPRPLSAEDKVAREYWAWARIFNTDSCGPWDSIIFYDEKKWNLDGPDGFQTYWRDIRRPPRQTKRRQAGGRSVMVWAGFSAAGKTKLALLHGRQNSDDYVYTMSEYLLPFAHLHYGTDFVY
;
A
#
# COMPACT_ATOMS: atom_id res chain seq x y z
N MET A 1 12.10 -2.86 -14.03
CA MET A 1 12.53 -1.51 -14.46
C MET A 1 11.52 -0.56 -13.86
N ASP A 2 11.89 0.10 -12.77
CA ASP A 2 11.09 1.18 -12.21
C ASP A 2 11.18 2.37 -13.16
N ASN A 3 10.05 2.77 -13.71
CA ASN A 3 9.92 4.00 -14.49
C ASN A 3 9.13 4.99 -13.62
N PRO A 4 9.80 5.70 -12.69
CA PRO A 4 9.12 6.66 -11.86
C PRO A 4 8.49 7.71 -12.78
N ARG A 5 7.17 7.91 -12.64
CA ARG A 5 6.50 9.01 -13.34
C ARG A 5 7.19 10.31 -12.92
N PRO A 6 7.62 11.17 -13.85
CA PRO A 6 8.24 12.43 -13.50
C PRO A 6 7.23 13.26 -12.68
N LEU A 7 7.66 13.72 -11.51
CA LEU A 7 6.84 14.58 -10.65
C LEU A 7 6.57 15.90 -11.37
N SER A 8 5.31 16.30 -11.45
CA SER A 8 4.95 17.62 -12.00
C SER A 8 5.46 18.74 -11.08
N ALA A 9 5.55 19.97 -11.60
CA ALA A 9 5.91 21.12 -10.78
C ALA A 9 4.87 21.36 -9.67
N GLU A 10 3.59 21.17 -9.99
CA GLU A 10 2.48 21.29 -9.05
C GLU A 10 2.57 20.25 -7.92
N ASP A 11 2.87 18.98 -8.23
CA ASP A 11 3.06 17.93 -7.23
C ASP A 11 4.23 18.23 -6.29
N LYS A 12 5.32 18.84 -6.82
CA LYS A 12 6.47 19.23 -6.00
C LYS A 12 6.08 20.32 -5.01
N VAL A 13 5.39 21.37 -5.47
CA VAL A 13 4.92 22.47 -4.62
C VAL A 13 3.94 21.96 -3.57
N ALA A 14 2.99 21.09 -3.94
CA ALA A 14 2.03 20.51 -3.00
C ALA A 14 2.71 19.67 -1.91
N ARG A 15 3.69 18.83 -2.29
CA ARG A 15 4.46 18.01 -1.34
C ARG A 15 5.33 18.85 -0.43
N GLU A 16 5.96 19.89 -0.96
CA GLU A 16 6.75 20.84 -0.17
C GLU A 16 5.86 21.57 0.83
N TYR A 17 4.75 22.15 0.40
CA TYR A 17 3.79 22.82 1.28
C TYR A 17 3.30 21.90 2.39
N TRP A 18 2.90 20.66 2.05
CA TRP A 18 2.47 19.68 3.04
C TRP A 18 3.59 19.34 4.04
N ALA A 19 4.83 19.16 3.58
CA ALA A 19 5.97 18.88 4.45
C ALA A 19 6.27 20.04 5.40
N TRP A 20 6.28 21.28 4.91
CA TRP A 20 6.43 22.48 5.74
C TRP A 20 5.30 22.58 6.76
N ALA A 21 4.04 22.45 6.33
CA ALA A 21 2.91 22.45 7.23
C ALA A 21 3.04 21.34 8.29
N ARG A 22 3.43 20.12 7.92
CA ARG A 22 3.55 19.01 8.86
C ARG A 22 4.69 19.18 9.87
N ILE A 23 5.80 19.78 9.47
CA ILE A 23 6.96 20.02 10.36
C ILE A 23 6.67 21.17 11.33
N PHE A 24 6.08 22.27 10.84
CA PHE A 24 5.96 23.52 11.61
C PHE A 24 4.57 23.80 12.17
N ASN A 25 3.54 23.10 11.69
CA ASN A 25 2.16 23.23 12.13
C ASN A 25 1.63 21.84 12.54
N THR A 26 1.90 21.46 13.78
CA THR A 26 1.49 20.16 14.34
C THR A 26 -0.02 20.09 14.61
N ASP A 27 -0.73 21.21 14.55
CA ASP A 27 -2.12 21.32 15.00
C ASP A 27 -3.12 20.68 14.04
N SER A 28 -2.82 20.59 12.73
CA SER A 28 -3.76 20.08 11.73
C SER A 28 -3.85 18.55 11.65
N CYS A 29 -2.96 17.81 12.31
CA CYS A 29 -2.97 16.33 12.33
C CYS A 29 -2.52 15.72 13.67
N GLY A 30 -2.31 16.55 14.70
CA GLY A 30 -1.82 16.09 16.00
C GLY A 30 -0.39 15.54 15.95
N PRO A 31 0.11 15.01 17.08
CA PRO A 31 1.41 14.35 17.16
C PRO A 31 1.50 13.14 16.22
N TRP A 32 2.71 12.74 15.81
CA TRP A 32 2.89 11.54 14.97
C TRP A 32 2.34 10.27 15.64
N ASP A 33 2.34 10.22 16.97
CA ASP A 33 1.89 9.07 17.74
C ASP A 33 0.36 8.87 17.71
N SER A 34 -0.39 9.89 17.31
CA SER A 34 -1.84 9.84 17.15
C SER A 34 -2.31 9.56 15.71
N ILE A 35 -1.38 9.37 14.76
CA ILE A 35 -1.74 9.10 13.35
C ILE A 35 -1.74 7.60 13.08
N ILE A 36 -2.80 7.14 12.43
CA ILE A 36 -2.91 5.79 11.88
C ILE A 36 -2.67 5.87 10.38
N PHE A 37 -1.61 5.23 9.90
CA PHE A 37 -1.35 5.05 8.48
C PHE A 37 -1.96 3.74 8.00
N TYR A 38 -2.47 3.69 6.79
CA TYR A 38 -2.91 2.46 6.14
C TYR A 38 -2.70 2.56 4.64
N ASP A 39 -2.62 1.41 3.98
CA ASP A 39 -2.47 1.34 2.53
C ASP A 39 -2.88 -0.05 2.02
N GLU A 40 -3.11 -0.16 0.71
CA GLU A 40 -3.24 -1.43 0.01
C GLU A 40 -1.93 -1.85 -0.66
N LYS A 41 -1.55 -3.11 -0.45
CA LYS A 41 -0.45 -3.74 -1.18
C LYS A 41 -0.91 -4.94 -1.97
N LYS A 42 -0.66 -4.91 -3.27
CA LYS A 42 -0.73 -6.09 -4.13
C LYS A 42 0.57 -6.89 -4.08
N TRP A 43 0.44 -8.18 -3.79
CA TRP A 43 1.48 -9.22 -3.81
C TRP A 43 1.20 -10.16 -4.97
N ASN A 44 2.12 -10.24 -5.92
CA ASN A 44 1.99 -11.21 -7.00
C ASN A 44 2.60 -12.54 -6.56
N LEU A 45 1.91 -13.66 -6.83
CA LEU A 45 2.32 -15.01 -6.42
C LEU A 45 3.23 -15.68 -7.47
N ASP A 46 3.71 -14.92 -8.45
CA ASP A 46 4.52 -15.37 -9.58
C ASP A 46 6.05 -15.29 -9.31
N GLY A 47 6.45 -14.93 -8.09
CA GLY A 47 7.85 -14.94 -7.64
C GLY A 47 8.55 -13.59 -7.78
N PRO A 48 9.80 -13.47 -7.32
CA PRO A 48 10.54 -12.22 -7.30
C PRO A 48 10.65 -11.61 -8.70
N ASP A 49 10.54 -10.28 -8.72
CA ASP A 49 10.38 -9.47 -9.92
C ASP A 49 11.64 -9.55 -10.79
N GLY A 50 11.62 -10.39 -11.83
CA GLY A 50 12.49 -10.17 -12.99
C GLY A 50 13.11 -11.36 -13.68
N PHE A 51 13.49 -12.46 -13.01
CA PHE A 51 14.08 -13.61 -13.70
C PHE A 51 13.79 -14.91 -12.94
N GLN A 52 13.01 -15.80 -13.56
CA GLN A 52 13.09 -17.22 -13.22
C GLN A 52 14.51 -17.67 -13.59
N THR A 53 15.37 -17.92 -12.59
CA THR A 53 16.59 -18.69 -12.80
C THR A 53 16.15 -20.12 -13.13
N TYR A 54 16.52 -20.62 -14.30
CA TYR A 54 16.25 -21.99 -14.71
C TYR A 54 17.53 -22.64 -15.19
N TRP A 55 17.73 -23.90 -14.83
CA TRP A 55 18.79 -24.73 -15.37
C TRP A 55 18.44 -25.09 -16.81
N ARG A 56 19.39 -24.90 -17.73
CA ARG A 56 19.20 -25.25 -19.14
C ARG A 56 20.39 -26.03 -19.67
N ASP A 57 20.08 -27.00 -20.52
CA ASP A 57 21.08 -27.60 -21.40
C ASP A 57 21.49 -26.55 -22.44
N ILE A 58 22.80 -26.28 -22.54
CA ILE A 58 23.38 -25.30 -23.47
C ILE A 58 23.15 -25.66 -24.94
N ARG A 59 22.83 -26.93 -25.24
CA ARG A 59 22.54 -27.41 -26.60
C ARG A 59 21.12 -27.07 -27.06
N ARG A 60 20.27 -26.59 -26.17
CA ARG A 60 18.88 -26.22 -26.49
C ARG A 60 18.73 -24.70 -26.57
N PRO A 61 17.86 -24.18 -27.45
CA PRO A 61 17.63 -22.75 -27.55
C PRO A 61 17.13 -22.20 -26.20
N PRO A 62 17.51 -20.96 -25.83
CA PRO A 62 17.07 -20.35 -24.59
C PRO A 62 15.55 -20.24 -24.56
N ARG A 63 14.93 -20.70 -23.47
CA ARG A 63 13.51 -20.49 -23.21
C ARG A 63 13.27 -18.99 -23.04
N GLN A 64 12.65 -18.37 -24.04
CA GLN A 64 12.15 -17.01 -23.94
C GLN A 64 10.72 -17.06 -23.40
N THR A 65 10.56 -17.01 -22.08
CA THR A 65 9.24 -16.83 -21.48
C THR A 65 8.83 -15.35 -21.64
N LYS A 66 8.38 -14.96 -22.83
CA LYS A 66 7.73 -13.67 -23.06
C LYS A 66 6.23 -13.80 -22.82
N ARG A 67 5.76 -13.37 -21.64
CA ARG A 67 4.52 -12.58 -21.47
C ARG A 67 4.28 -12.26 -20.00
N ARG A 68 4.49 -10.99 -19.64
CA ARG A 68 3.71 -10.35 -18.57
C ARG A 68 2.37 -9.95 -19.20
N GLN A 69 1.38 -10.82 -19.04
CA GLN A 69 -0.02 -10.49 -19.26
C GLN A 69 -0.75 -11.07 -18.06
N ALA A 70 -1.14 -10.20 -17.13
CA ALA A 70 -2.27 -10.31 -16.20
C ALA A 70 -2.79 -11.72 -15.81
N GLY A 71 -1.91 -12.70 -15.64
CA GLY A 71 -2.26 -14.12 -15.47
C GLY A 71 -1.61 -14.77 -14.27
N GLY A 72 -0.70 -14.07 -13.59
CA GLY A 72 -0.24 -14.46 -12.26
C GLY A 72 -1.34 -14.24 -11.24
N ARG A 73 -1.60 -15.24 -10.38
CA ARG A 73 -2.45 -15.04 -9.20
C ARG A 73 -1.80 -13.99 -8.32
N SER A 74 -2.60 -13.13 -7.71
CA SER A 74 -2.12 -12.10 -6.80
C SER A 74 -3.03 -12.03 -5.59
N VAL A 75 -2.47 -11.63 -4.46
CA VAL A 75 -3.22 -11.30 -3.25
C VAL A 75 -3.11 -9.80 -3.03
N MET A 76 -4.23 -9.14 -2.88
CA MET A 76 -4.25 -7.75 -2.42
C MET A 76 -4.54 -7.76 -0.92
N VAL A 77 -3.80 -6.95 -0.20
CA VAL A 77 -3.85 -6.87 1.26
C VAL A 77 -4.06 -5.42 1.64
N TRP A 78 -4.92 -5.18 2.62
CA TRP A 78 -5.01 -3.90 3.31
C TRP A 78 -4.50 -4.07 4.73
N ALA A 79 -3.71 -3.11 5.21
CA ALA A 79 -3.25 -3.08 6.58
C ALA A 79 -2.95 -1.64 7.00
N GLY A 80 -3.06 -1.38 8.30
CA GLY A 80 -2.69 -0.13 8.92
C GLY A 80 -1.78 -0.32 10.12
N PHE A 81 -1.12 0.77 10.51
CA PHE A 81 -0.28 0.83 11.69
C PHE A 81 -0.23 2.26 12.25
N SER A 82 0.10 2.35 13.53
CA SER A 82 0.36 3.58 14.26
C SER A 82 1.45 3.33 15.31
N ALA A 83 1.78 4.35 16.10
CA ALA A 83 2.68 4.18 17.25
C ALA A 83 2.16 3.15 18.28
N ALA A 84 0.83 2.95 18.36
CA ALA A 84 0.21 1.99 19.27
C ALA A 84 0.31 0.52 18.79
N GLY A 85 0.56 0.30 17.49
CA GLY A 85 0.65 -1.05 16.94
C GLY A 85 0.15 -1.15 15.50
N LYS A 86 -0.30 -2.35 15.13
CA LYS A 86 -0.79 -2.67 13.78
C LYS A 86 -2.23 -3.14 13.80
N THR A 87 -2.99 -2.79 12.78
CA THR A 87 -4.35 -3.33 12.58
C THR A 87 -4.30 -4.81 12.24
N LYS A 88 -5.46 -5.46 12.27
CA LYS A 88 -5.61 -6.77 11.62
C LYS A 88 -5.41 -6.61 10.11
N LEU A 89 -4.69 -7.55 9.52
CA LEU A 89 -4.42 -7.58 8.10
C LEU A 89 -5.64 -8.14 7.35
N ALA A 90 -6.18 -7.36 6.42
CA ALA A 90 -7.35 -7.72 5.61
C ALA A 90 -6.91 -8.28 4.26
N LEU A 91 -7.46 -9.42 3.87
CA LEU A 91 -7.32 -9.94 2.50
C LEU A 91 -8.42 -9.37 1.63
N LEU A 92 -8.05 -8.65 0.58
CA LEU A 92 -8.98 -8.02 -0.34
C LEU A 92 -9.23 -8.95 -1.55
N HIS A 93 -10.50 -9.20 -1.83
CA HIS A 93 -10.92 -10.11 -2.89
C HIS A 93 -11.47 -9.33 -4.09
N GLY A 94 -11.04 -9.74 -5.30
CA GLY A 94 -11.52 -9.14 -6.54
C GLY A 94 -11.08 -7.68 -6.74
N ARG A 95 -11.87 -6.93 -7.52
CA ARG A 95 -11.68 -5.50 -7.75
C ARG A 95 -12.43 -4.75 -6.65
N GLN A 96 -11.71 -3.94 -5.89
CA GLN A 96 -12.28 -3.11 -4.84
C GLN A 96 -13.07 -1.94 -5.42
N ASN A 97 -14.22 -1.66 -4.82
CA ASN A 97 -14.99 -0.43 -5.01
C ASN A 97 -15.08 0.36 -3.69
N SER A 98 -15.87 1.44 -3.69
CA SER A 98 -16.07 2.28 -2.50
C SER A 98 -16.73 1.53 -1.35
N ASP A 99 -17.68 0.65 -1.62
CA ASP A 99 -18.48 -0.04 -0.60
C ASP A 99 -17.63 -1.10 0.11
N ASP A 100 -16.82 -1.85 -0.65
CA ASP A 100 -15.81 -2.78 -0.10
C ASP A 100 -14.80 -2.05 0.80
N TYR A 101 -14.45 -0.82 0.40
CA TYR A 101 -13.52 0.01 1.15
C TYR A 101 -14.13 0.52 2.46
N VAL A 102 -15.38 0.99 2.44
CA VAL A 102 -16.13 1.36 3.65
C VAL A 102 -16.22 0.18 4.62
N TYR A 103 -16.52 -1.02 4.12
CA TYR A 103 -16.52 -2.24 4.92
C TYR A 103 -15.14 -2.54 5.51
N THR A 104 -14.07 -2.41 4.72
CA THR A 104 -12.70 -2.62 5.22
C THR A 104 -12.35 -1.64 6.34
N MET A 105 -12.74 -0.37 6.21
CA MET A 105 -12.54 0.61 7.28
C MET A 105 -13.37 0.27 8.52
N SER A 106 -14.65 -0.10 8.37
CA SER A 106 -15.52 -0.42 9.50
C SER A 106 -15.06 -1.64 10.30
N GLU A 107 -14.54 -2.66 9.62
CA GLU A 107 -14.16 -3.92 10.25
C GLU A 107 -12.71 -3.95 10.76
N TYR A 108 -11.80 -3.20 10.12
CA TYR A 108 -10.37 -3.31 10.40
C TYR A 108 -9.75 -2.02 10.96
N LEU A 109 -10.19 -0.84 10.51
CA LEU A 109 -9.63 0.44 10.97
C LEU A 109 -10.34 0.94 12.23
N LEU A 110 -11.66 1.09 12.20
CA LEU A 110 -12.42 1.71 13.29
C LEU A 110 -12.28 0.93 14.62
N PRO A 111 -12.31 -0.41 14.66
CA PRO A 111 -12.13 -1.14 15.93
C PRO A 111 -10.73 -0.93 16.52
N PHE A 112 -9.71 -0.79 15.68
CA PHE A 112 -8.35 -0.46 16.11
C PHE A 112 -8.26 0.98 16.62
N ALA A 113 -8.85 1.94 15.88
CA ALA A 113 -8.90 3.34 16.28
C ALA A 113 -9.61 3.50 17.64
N HIS A 114 -10.78 2.88 17.79
CA HIS A 114 -11.56 2.90 19.04
C HIS A 114 -10.79 2.32 20.22
N LEU A 115 -10.09 1.20 20.01
CA LEU A 115 -9.33 0.54 21.06
C LEU A 115 -8.14 1.37 21.55
N HIS A 116 -7.44 2.06 20.65
CA HIS A 116 -6.17 2.73 20.97
C HIS A 116 -6.28 4.24 21.16
N TYR A 117 -7.28 4.88 20.55
CA TYR A 117 -7.41 6.34 20.45
C TYR A 117 -8.81 6.85 20.84
N GLY A 118 -9.76 5.96 21.17
CA GLY A 118 -11.13 6.35 21.55
C GLY A 118 -11.99 6.74 20.36
N THR A 119 -12.98 7.61 20.59
CA THR A 119 -13.97 8.03 19.56
C THR A 119 -13.67 9.38 18.91
N ASP A 120 -12.71 10.13 19.46
CA ASP A 120 -12.44 11.52 19.08
C ASP A 120 -11.32 11.58 18.04
N PHE A 121 -11.60 11.10 16.84
CA PHE A 121 -10.69 11.13 15.69
C PHE A 121 -11.40 11.62 14.43
N VAL A 122 -10.60 12.16 13.51
CA VAL A 122 -11.04 12.59 12.18
C VAL A 122 -10.35 11.69 11.16
N TYR A 123 -11.12 11.18 10.19
CA TYR A 123 -10.62 10.29 9.14
C TYR A 123 -11.31 10.54 7.80
#